data_AF-L8MYC1-F1
#
_entry.id   AF-L8MYC1-F1
#
_cell.length_a   1.000
_cell.length_b   1.000
_cell.length_c   1.000
_cell.angle_alpha   90.00
_cell.angle_beta   90.00
_cell.angle_gamma   90.00
#
_symmetry.space_group_name_H-M   'P 1'
#
loop_
_entity.id
_entity.type
_entity.pdbx_description
1 polymer ?
#
loop_
_entity_poly.entity_id
_entity_poly.type
_entity_poly.pdbx_seq_one_letter_code
_entity_poly.pdbx_strand_id
1 'polypeptide(L)'
;MFSDEEISILAAEIDAQLLELRSLSGDAPLKSGDREAQLVKQNQAIATATKEPAKSFLQKFWKAAKADLCEEDGVLYKQWKKWGDLDNKETISTFKGILAGLGLSGNVLPTVIVAVTVIVLHIGVKAFCDEYGDRKENS
;
A
#
# COMPACT_ATOMS: atom_id res chain seq x y z
N MET A 1 -13.81 13.07 5.92
CA MET A 1 -13.57 11.89 6.79
C MET A 1 -14.31 10.71 6.17
N PHE A 2 -13.82 9.48 6.35
CA PHE A 2 -14.48 8.27 5.83
C PHE A 2 -15.35 7.81 6.98
N SER A 3 -16.56 7.37 6.69
CA SER A 3 -17.38 6.69 7.67
C SER A 3 -16.75 5.34 8.03
N ASP A 4 -17.17 4.77 9.16
CA ASP A 4 -16.79 3.40 9.51
C ASP A 4 -17.24 2.41 8.43
N GLU A 5 -18.38 2.66 7.78
CA GLU A 5 -18.88 1.85 6.67
C GLU A 5 -17.95 1.91 5.45
N GLU A 6 -17.48 3.10 5.06
CA GLU A 6 -16.51 3.26 3.97
C GLU A 6 -15.19 2.54 4.29
N ILE A 7 -14.72 2.61 5.54
CA ILE A 7 -13.51 1.90 5.97
C ILE A 7 -13.71 0.38 5.87
N SER A 8 -14.87 -0.14 6.29
CA SER A 8 -15.19 -1.56 6.19
C SER A 8 -15.27 -2.03 4.74
N ILE A 9 -15.84 -1.22 3.84
CA ILE A 9 -15.89 -1.52 2.39
C ILE A 9 -14.48 -1.59 1.81
N LEU A 10 -13.62 -0.61 2.11
CA LEU A 10 -12.25 -0.58 1.61
C LEU A 10 -11.40 -1.73 2.15
N ALA A 11 -11.58 -2.07 3.44
CA ALA A 11 -10.91 -3.21 4.04
C ALA A 11 -11.31 -4.52 3.35
N ALA A 12 -12.61 -4.72 3.10
CA ALA A 12 -13.10 -5.89 2.38
C ALA A 12 -12.58 -5.95 0.94
N GLU A 13 -12.44 -4.80 0.26
CA GLU A 13 -11.86 -4.74 -1.08
C GLU A 13 -10.37 -5.11 -1.07
N ILE A 14 -9.60 -4.61 -0.10
CA ILE A 14 -8.19 -4.99 0.08
C ILE A 14 -8.08 -6.50 0.34
N ASP A 15 -8.90 -7.05 1.24
CA ASP A 15 -8.90 -8.48 1.55
C ASP A 15 -9.26 -9.32 0.33
N ALA A 16 -10.25 -8.91 -0.46
CA ALA A 16 -10.63 -9.60 -1.69
C ALA A 16 -9.48 -9.63 -2.70
N GLN A 17 -8.78 -8.50 -2.89
CA GLN A 17 -7.62 -8.43 -3.79
C GLN A 17 -6.43 -9.23 -3.26
N LEU A 18 -6.19 -9.27 -1.95
CA LEU A 18 -5.14 -10.10 -1.35
C LEU A 18 -5.48 -11.60 -1.40
N LEU A 19 -6.75 -11.96 -1.22
CA LEU A 19 -7.23 -13.33 -1.33
C LEU A 19 -7.16 -13.84 -2.77
N GLU A 20 -7.55 -13.02 -3.75
CA GLU A 20 -7.38 -13.31 -5.17
C GLU A 20 -5.92 -13.69 -5.45
N LEU A 21 -4.96 -12.93 -4.92
CA LEU A 21 -3.53 -13.22 -5.06
C LEU A 21 -3.13 -14.55 -4.43
N ARG A 22 -3.60 -14.83 -3.21
CA ARG A 22 -3.35 -16.12 -2.55
C ARG A 22 -3.96 -17.29 -3.34
N SER A 23 -5.14 -17.10 -3.94
CA SER A 23 -5.83 -18.14 -4.71
C SER A 23 -5.17 -18.43 -6.06
N LEU A 24 -4.61 -17.42 -6.73
CA LEU A 24 -3.80 -17.57 -7.94
C LEU A 24 -2.50 -18.34 -7.66
N SER A 25 -2.06 -18.34 -6.41
CA SER A 25 -0.89 -19.09 -5.95
C SER A 25 -1.19 -20.57 -5.71
N GLY A 26 -2.42 -20.93 -5.34
CA GLY A 26 -2.70 -22.20 -4.67
C GLY A 26 -1.81 -22.39 -3.42
N ASP A 27 -1.77 -23.59 -2.84
CA ASP A 27 -0.75 -23.95 -1.81
C ASP A 27 0.70 -23.91 -2.36
N ALA A 28 0.90 -23.47 -3.60
CA ALA A 28 2.21 -23.30 -4.22
C ALA A 28 2.70 -21.84 -4.09
N PRO A 29 4.01 -21.60 -4.09
CA PRO A 29 4.55 -20.24 -4.13
C PRO A 29 4.00 -19.48 -5.33
N LEU A 30 3.55 -18.23 -5.12
CA LEU A 30 3.19 -17.28 -6.19
C LEU A 30 4.16 -17.41 -7.36
N LYS A 31 3.65 -17.74 -8.56
CA LYS A 31 4.47 -17.65 -9.76
C LYS A 31 4.81 -16.19 -9.99
N SER A 32 6.05 -15.93 -10.40
CA SER A 32 6.54 -14.57 -10.63
C SER A 32 5.62 -13.75 -11.55
N GLY A 33 4.97 -14.38 -12.53
CA GLY A 33 4.07 -13.72 -13.47
C GLY A 33 2.77 -13.19 -12.86
N ASP A 34 2.17 -13.90 -11.89
CA ASP A 34 0.93 -13.46 -11.24
C ASP A 34 1.19 -12.29 -10.29
N ARG A 35 2.36 -12.33 -9.63
CA ARG A 35 2.87 -11.25 -8.79
C ARG A 35 3.07 -9.96 -9.58
N GLU A 36 3.66 -10.08 -10.76
CA GLU A 36 3.97 -8.97 -11.64
C GLU A 36 2.69 -8.38 -12.27
N ALA A 37 1.74 -9.21 -12.69
CA ALA A 37 0.47 -8.77 -13.25
C ALA A 37 -0.36 -7.93 -12.26
N GLN A 38 -0.36 -8.30 -10.97
CA GLN A 38 -1.05 -7.52 -9.96
C GLN A 38 -0.37 -6.19 -9.67
N LEU A 39 0.96 -6.17 -9.56
CA LEU A 39 1.69 -4.91 -9.42
C LEU A 39 1.42 -3.99 -10.62
N VAL A 40 1.32 -4.54 -11.83
CA VAL A 40 0.90 -3.80 -13.02
C VAL A 40 -0.51 -3.21 -12.84
N LYS A 41 -1.49 -3.99 -12.37
CA LYS A 41 -2.86 -3.50 -12.12
C LYS A 41 -2.90 -2.36 -11.09
N GLN A 42 -2.21 -2.51 -9.95
CA GLN A 42 -2.19 -1.47 -8.92
C GLN A 42 -1.44 -0.21 -9.39
N ASN A 43 -0.33 -0.39 -10.11
CA ASN A 43 0.41 0.71 -10.70
C ASN A 43 -0.44 1.46 -11.75
N GLN A 44 -1.21 0.75 -12.57
CA GLN A 44 -2.14 1.37 -13.51
C GLN A 44 -3.22 2.16 -12.78
N ALA A 45 -3.83 1.59 -11.73
CA ALA A 45 -4.84 2.28 -10.92
C ALA A 45 -4.29 3.58 -10.33
N ILE A 46 -3.09 3.55 -9.75
CA ILE A 46 -2.40 4.74 -9.24
C ILE A 46 -2.17 5.74 -10.37
N ALA A 47 -1.64 5.31 -11.51
CA ALA A 47 -1.29 6.22 -12.59
C ALA A 47 -2.51 6.91 -13.19
N THR A 48 -3.61 6.18 -13.37
CA THR A 48 -4.88 6.74 -13.84
C THR A 48 -5.48 7.71 -12.83
N ALA A 49 -5.48 7.35 -11.55
CA ALA A 49 -6.10 8.13 -10.48
C ALA A 49 -5.33 9.44 -10.21
N THR A 50 -4.00 9.37 -10.16
CA THR A 50 -3.10 10.48 -9.80
C THR A 50 -2.63 11.31 -10.99
N LYS A 51 -2.82 10.80 -12.22
CA LYS A 51 -2.27 11.37 -13.47
C LYS A 51 -0.74 11.52 -13.45
N GLU A 52 -0.04 10.71 -12.66
CA GLU A 52 1.42 10.65 -12.64
C GLU A 52 1.92 9.19 -12.71
N PRO A 53 3.18 8.93 -13.09
CA PRO A 53 3.72 7.57 -13.09
C PRO A 53 3.67 6.96 -11.67
N ALA A 54 3.19 5.72 -11.56
CA ALA A 54 3.00 5.04 -10.27
C ALA A 54 4.26 5.01 -9.41
N LYS A 55 5.43 4.75 -10.02
CA LYS A 55 6.71 4.74 -9.30
C LYS A 55 7.02 6.10 -8.67
N SER A 56 6.81 7.19 -9.41
CA SER A 56 7.03 8.56 -8.91
C SER A 56 6.07 8.87 -7.75
N PHE A 57 4.81 8.45 -7.88
CA PHE A 57 3.82 8.59 -6.83
C PHE A 57 4.20 7.82 -5.57
N LEU A 58 4.55 6.54 -5.72
CA LEU A 58 4.91 5.66 -4.61
C LEU A 58 6.17 6.14 -3.87
N GLN A 59 7.10 6.81 -4.56
CA GLN A 59 8.23 7.48 -3.92
C GLN A 59 7.80 8.68 -3.08
N LYS A 60 6.86 9.52 -3.57
CA LYS A 60 6.30 10.63 -2.77
C LYS A 60 5.53 10.10 -1.56
N PHE A 61 4.73 9.06 -1.77
CA PHE A 61 4.01 8.37 -0.72
C PHE A 61 4.98 7.80 0.31
N TRP A 62 6.03 7.10 -0.11
CA TRP A 62 7.07 6.59 0.79
C TRP A 62 7.68 7.73 1.62
N LYS A 63 8.05 8.86 1.00
CA LYS A 63 8.61 10.01 1.74
C LYS A 63 7.67 10.50 2.85
N ALA A 64 6.36 10.52 2.58
CA ALA A 64 5.36 10.95 3.55
C ALA A 64 5.00 9.86 4.57
N ALA A 65 5.09 8.59 4.20
CA ALA A 65 4.76 7.43 5.05
C ALA A 65 5.95 6.88 5.85
N LYS A 66 7.18 7.34 5.56
CA LYS A 66 8.43 6.78 6.08
C LYS A 66 8.45 6.66 7.60
N ALA A 67 8.07 7.74 8.29
CA ALA A 67 8.07 7.78 9.76
C ALA A 67 7.10 6.74 10.36
N ASP A 68 5.92 6.57 9.76
CA ASP A 68 4.92 5.62 10.26
C ASP A 68 5.23 4.17 9.89
N LEU A 69 5.76 3.94 8.69
CA LEU A 69 5.87 2.62 8.07
C LEU A 69 7.27 2.00 8.16
N CYS A 70 8.32 2.81 8.10
CA CYS A 70 9.71 2.34 7.95
C CYS A 70 10.62 2.65 9.15
N GLU A 71 10.22 3.50 10.10
CA GLU A 71 11.01 3.88 11.27
C GLU A 71 10.53 3.15 12.54
N GLU A 72 11.45 2.84 13.47
CA GLU A 72 11.17 1.93 14.59
C GLU A 72 10.10 2.43 15.56
N ASP A 73 9.93 3.74 15.63
CA ASP A 73 8.94 4.44 16.43
C ASP A 73 7.58 4.58 15.74
N GLY A 74 7.50 4.31 14.43
CA GLY A 74 6.29 4.35 13.62
C GLY A 74 5.20 3.38 14.09
N VAL A 75 3.94 3.80 13.97
CA VAL A 75 2.78 3.01 14.40
C VAL A 75 2.68 1.72 13.58
N LEU A 76 2.72 1.83 12.25
CA LEU A 76 2.60 0.69 11.35
C LEU A 76 3.84 -0.22 11.41
N TYR A 77 5.03 0.36 11.61
CA TYR A 77 6.24 -0.43 11.84
C TYR A 77 6.11 -1.34 13.07
N LYS A 78 5.65 -0.78 14.21
CA LYS A 78 5.47 -1.54 15.45
C LYS A 78 4.43 -2.64 15.30
N GLN A 79 3.35 -2.36 14.58
CA GLN A 79 2.30 -3.32 14.29
C GLN A 79 2.82 -4.48 13.44
N TRP A 80 3.49 -4.18 12.32
CA TRP A 80 4.14 -5.16 11.47
C TRP A 80 5.13 -6.03 12.25
N LYS A 81 5.97 -5.43 13.09
CA LYS A 81 6.93 -6.16 13.94
C LYS A 81 6.25 -7.08 14.93
N LYS A 82 5.11 -6.67 15.50
CA LYS A 82 4.41 -7.41 16.55
C LYS A 82 3.60 -8.58 16.00
N TRP A 83 2.95 -8.40 14.86
CA TRP A 83 1.95 -9.34 14.34
C TRP A 83 2.35 -10.00 13.02
N GLY A 84 3.35 -9.46 12.33
CA GLY A 84 3.74 -9.93 10.98
C GLY A 84 2.75 -9.54 9.89
N ASP A 85 1.74 -8.73 10.22
CA ASP A 85 0.77 -8.15 9.31
C ASP A 85 0.41 -6.72 9.72
N LEU A 86 -0.37 -6.04 8.89
CA LEU A 86 -1.00 -4.77 9.25
C LEU A 86 -2.52 -4.96 9.26
N ASP A 87 -3.18 -4.42 10.27
CA ASP A 87 -4.64 -4.33 10.28
C ASP A 87 -5.09 -3.37 9.17
N ASN A 88 -6.03 -3.82 8.36
CA ASN A 88 -6.52 -3.03 7.22
C ASN A 88 -7.14 -1.70 7.68
N LYS A 89 -7.91 -1.69 8.78
CA LYS A 89 -8.59 -0.48 9.26
C LYS A 89 -7.58 0.57 9.76
N GLU A 90 -6.59 0.16 10.53
CA GLU A 90 -5.51 1.02 11.00
C GLU A 90 -4.62 1.52 9.84
N THR A 91 -4.34 0.65 8.88
CA THR A 91 -3.55 1.00 7.67
C THR A 91 -4.30 2.01 6.81
N ILE A 92 -5.58 1.78 6.51
CA ILE A 92 -6.43 2.70 5.73
C ILE A 92 -6.48 4.08 6.40
N SER A 93 -6.67 4.13 7.72
CA SER A 93 -6.73 5.39 8.46
C SER A 93 -5.44 6.20 8.32
N THR A 94 -4.30 5.53 8.53
CA THR A 94 -2.97 6.15 8.43
C THR A 94 -2.67 6.59 7.00
N PHE A 95 -2.85 5.70 6.02
CA PHE A 95 -2.55 5.97 4.61
C PHE A 95 -3.43 7.06 4.04
N LYS A 96 -4.68 7.13 4.46
CA LYS A 96 -5.56 8.24 4.09
C LYS A 96 -5.03 9.58 4.56
N GLY A 97 -4.56 9.69 5.81
CA GLY A 97 -3.96 10.92 6.34
C GLY A 97 -2.77 11.36 5.49
N ILE A 98 -1.89 10.41 5.16
CA ILE A 98 -0.72 10.62 4.30
C ILE A 98 -1.14 11.08 2.90
N LEU A 99 -2.08 10.37 2.26
CA LEU A 99 -2.53 10.66 0.90
C LEU A 99 -3.29 12.00 0.81
N ALA A 100 -4.08 12.33 1.82
CA ALA A 100 -4.70 13.65 1.94
C ALA A 100 -3.65 14.75 2.08
N GLY A 101 -2.57 14.52 2.84
CA GLY A 101 -1.41 15.42 2.93
C GLY A 101 -0.68 15.62 1.60
N LEU A 102 -0.74 14.64 0.69
CA LEU A 102 -0.24 14.73 -0.68
C LEU A 102 -1.23 15.40 -1.65
N GLY A 103 -2.38 15.87 -1.16
CA GLY A 103 -3.39 16.57 -1.95
C GLY A 103 -4.42 15.66 -2.63
N LEU A 104 -4.44 14.36 -2.34
CA LEU A 104 -5.47 13.47 -2.86
C LEU A 104 -6.78 13.66 -2.11
N SER A 105 -7.87 13.80 -2.85
CA SER A 105 -9.20 13.99 -2.30
C SER A 105 -10.29 13.50 -3.26
N GLY A 106 -11.53 13.48 -2.77
CA GLY A 106 -12.69 13.04 -3.54
C GLY A 106 -12.58 11.60 -4.02
N ASN A 107 -13.09 11.33 -5.22
CA ASN A 107 -13.25 9.98 -5.76
C ASN A 107 -11.93 9.27 -6.08
N VAL A 108 -10.81 9.99 -6.09
CA VAL A 108 -9.46 9.46 -6.38
C VAL A 108 -8.88 8.76 -5.15
N LEU A 109 -9.18 9.28 -3.95
CA LEU A 109 -8.57 8.86 -2.70
C LEU A 109 -8.86 7.38 -2.36
N PRO A 110 -10.10 6.85 -2.48
CA PRO A 110 -10.39 5.44 -2.21
C PRO A 110 -9.58 4.49 -3.11
N THR A 111 -9.54 4.75 -4.42
CA THR A 111 -8.80 3.92 -5.39
C THR A 111 -7.31 3.86 -5.07
N VAL A 112 -6.71 5.00 -4.74
CA VAL A 112 -5.27 5.06 -4.43
C VAL A 112 -4.97 4.41 -3.08
N ILE A 113 -5.86 4.56 -2.09
CA ILE A 113 -5.71 3.87 -0.79
C ILE A 113 -5.68 2.36 -0.97
N VAL A 114 -6.63 1.80 -1.72
CA VAL A 114 -6.69 0.36 -1.98
C VAL A 114 -5.42 -0.08 -2.69
N ALA A 115 -5.03 0.61 -3.76
CA ALA A 115 -3.87 0.22 -4.56
C ALA A 115 -2.56 0.26 -3.78
N VAL A 116 -2.32 1.33 -3.01
CA VAL A 116 -1.11 1.47 -2.19
C VAL A 116 -1.10 0.43 -1.06
N THR A 117 -2.23 0.19 -0.40
CA THR A 117 -2.33 -0.79 0.68
C THR A 117 -2.06 -2.21 0.17
N VAL A 118 -2.65 -2.59 -0.96
CA VAL A 118 -2.39 -3.88 -1.60
C VAL A 118 -0.92 -4.02 -1.98
N ILE A 119 -0.29 -3.00 -2.57
CA ILE A 119 1.14 -3.03 -2.89
C ILE A 119 1.97 -3.29 -1.63
N VAL A 120 1.78 -2.49 -0.57
CA VAL A 120 2.55 -2.60 0.68
C VAL A 120 2.39 -3.97 1.32
N LEU A 121 1.16 -4.48 1.41
CA LEU A 121 0.89 -5.79 2.02
C LEU A 121 1.38 -6.96 1.16
N HIS A 122 1.32 -6.82 -0.17
CA HIS A 122 1.69 -7.89 -1.10
C HIS A 122 3.21 -8.05 -1.26
N ILE A 123 3.95 -6.95 -1.34
CA ILE A 123 5.43 -7.00 -1.42
C ILE A 123 6.06 -7.09 -0.03
N GLY A 124 5.32 -6.64 0.99
CA GLY A 124 5.76 -6.58 2.38
C GLY A 124 6.40 -5.24 2.71
N VAL A 125 6.22 -4.79 3.96
CA VAL A 125 6.68 -3.48 4.46
C VAL A 125 8.17 -3.25 4.19
N LYS A 126 9.01 -4.26 4.47
CA LYS A 126 10.46 -4.15 4.24
C LYS A 126 10.79 -3.94 2.76
N ALA A 127 10.25 -4.77 1.88
CA ALA A 127 10.52 -4.67 0.45
C ALA A 127 10.01 -3.34 -0.12
N PHE A 128 8.87 -2.86 0.36
CA PHE A 128 8.36 -1.54 0.01
C PHE A 128 9.32 -0.42 0.41
N CYS A 129 9.80 -0.42 1.65
CA CYS A 129 10.78 0.57 2.12
C CYS A 129 12.11 0.48 1.35
N ASP A 130 12.55 -0.70 0.94
CA ASP A 130 13.78 -0.91 0.16
C ASP A 130 13.64 -0.47 -1.31
N GLU A 131 12.48 -0.72 -1.93
CA GLU A 131 12.22 -0.46 -3.35
C GLU A 131 11.90 1.01 -3.64
N TYR A 132 11.10 1.64 -2.77
CA TYR A 132 10.62 3.02 -2.93
C TYR A 132 11.34 4.01 -2.03
N GLY A 133 12.15 3.53 -1.10
CA GLY A 133 13.01 4.37 -0.30
C GLY A 133 14.10 5.03 -1.12
N ASP A 134 14.56 6.17 -0.61
CA ASP A 134 15.86 6.68 -0.99
C ASP A 134 16.87 5.62 -0.52
N ARG A 135 17.27 4.71 -1.43
CA ARG A 135 18.58 4.06 -1.34
C ARG A 135 19.52 5.22 -1.16
N LYS A 136 20.07 5.39 0.04
CA LYS A 136 21.12 6.38 0.26
C LYS A 136 22.08 6.22 -0.92
N GLU A 137 22.34 7.34 -1.61
CA GLU A 137 23.67 7.60 -2.16
C GLU A 137 24.64 7.08 -1.10
N ASN A 138 25.22 5.90 -1.35
CA ASN A 138 26.36 5.47 -0.57
C ASN A 138 27.45 6.50 -0.87
N SER A 139 28.01 7.03 0.23
CA SER A 139 29.15 7.93 0.28
C SER A 139 30.26 7.59 -0.71
#